data_AF-A0A6C9EEG1-F1
#
_entry.id   AF-A0A6C9EEG1-F1
#
_cell.length_a   1.000
_cell.length_b   1.000
_cell.length_c   1.000
_cell.angle_alpha   90.00
_cell.angle_beta   90.00
_cell.angle_gamma   90.00
#
_symmetry.space_group_name_H-M   'P 1'
#
loop_
_entity.id
_entity.type
_entity.pdbx_description
1 polymer ?
#
loop_
_entity_poly.entity_id
_entity_poly.type
_entity_poly.pdbx_seq_one_letter_code
_entity_poly.pdbx_strand_id
1 'polypeptide(L)'
;GDVTVLKEQSTLGTLSKGQATSTDAQAESSDAGRLARLVAQSAFYQMEQPYTSRYLLMTFSRTTEASWIDQVMSAFEQASWLNLTDLKTMAKADPYNVSDSVNPDKADDANTANTRSALRQLADSRHDIMRMATSILRDEIDSDEVSSLDPQALARQDANDTASHSNDPTQWIGSFLALHDDMALRSMSGSPQPTATRKAMVKATKTLASDLLNGVRINPSESISVFSESAKMPITVSNDLPYAVSVQVNSLTDSMQIVTSRTADIDIPSHSDAQVTFTIRVSTSGSSTAHVSLTDREGNSFGNTQDTAITSVMRISDASGFIIIGFAVLLGIIGLWRQFHRKKDPDE
;
A
#
# COMPACT_ATOMS: atom_id res chain seq x y z
N GLY A 1 32.06 -4.02 -4.36
CA GLY A 1 32.09 -5.12 -5.33
C GLY A 1 32.03 -4.52 -6.70
N ASP A 2 32.84 -5.02 -7.63
CA ASP A 2 32.89 -4.48 -8.99
C ASP A 2 31.66 -4.95 -9.77
N VAL A 3 30.93 -4.00 -10.35
CA VAL A 3 29.72 -4.27 -11.15
C VAL A 3 30.02 -3.89 -12.59
N THR A 4 29.88 -4.85 -13.51
CA THR A 4 29.98 -4.58 -14.96
C THR A 4 28.64 -4.05 -15.46
N VAL A 5 28.66 -2.91 -16.16
CA VAL A 5 27.45 -2.27 -16.71
C VAL A 5 27.55 -2.13 -18.22
N LEU A 6 26.40 -2.18 -18.90
CA LEU A 6 26.30 -1.85 -20.32
C LEU A 6 26.02 -0.35 -20.48
N LYS A 7 26.81 0.32 -21.32
CA LYS A 7 26.59 1.73 -21.66
C LYS A 7 26.06 1.86 -23.08
N GLU A 8 24.94 2.56 -23.24
CA GLU A 8 24.48 2.97 -24.55
C GLU A 8 25.44 3.99 -25.17
N GLN A 9 25.85 3.75 -26.41
CA GLN A 9 26.50 4.75 -27.24
C GLN A 9 25.40 5.61 -27.88
N SER A 10 25.45 6.92 -27.67
CA SER A 10 24.33 7.81 -27.99
C SER A 10 23.97 7.84 -29.48
N THR A 11 24.95 7.91 -30.38
CA THR A 11 24.73 8.02 -31.84
C THR A 11 24.11 6.76 -32.46
N LEU A 12 24.75 5.60 -32.25
CA LEU A 12 24.30 4.26 -32.63
C LEU A 12 22.96 3.95 -31.96
N GLY A 13 22.79 4.32 -30.69
CA GLY A 13 21.53 4.20 -29.95
C GLY A 13 20.39 4.95 -30.64
N THR A 14 20.57 6.24 -30.92
CA THR A 14 19.56 7.06 -31.62
C THR A 14 19.24 6.52 -33.01
N LEU A 15 20.27 6.15 -33.79
CA LEU A 15 20.09 5.59 -35.14
C LEU A 15 19.39 4.22 -35.12
N SER A 16 19.73 3.35 -34.15
CA SER A 16 19.08 2.04 -33.97
C SER A 16 17.58 2.15 -33.67
N LYS A 17 17.19 3.22 -32.98
CA LYS A 17 15.79 3.56 -32.67
C LYS A 17 15.07 4.21 -33.86
N GLY A 18 15.72 4.34 -35.01
CA GLY A 18 15.16 4.96 -36.21
C GLY A 18 15.04 6.48 -36.12
N GLN A 19 15.79 7.12 -35.23
CA GLN A 19 15.76 8.57 -35.03
C GLN A 19 16.97 9.23 -35.70
N ALA A 20 16.79 10.44 -36.23
CA ALA A 20 17.90 11.26 -36.67
C ALA A 20 18.67 11.79 -35.45
N THR A 21 19.99 11.85 -35.58
CA THR A 21 20.92 12.33 -34.55
C THR A 21 20.84 13.85 -34.33
N SER A 22 20.31 14.58 -35.31
CA SER A 22 20.02 16.02 -35.23
C SER A 22 18.86 16.37 -36.16
N THR A 23 18.15 17.46 -35.88
CA THR A 23 17.13 18.05 -36.77
C THR A 23 17.71 18.54 -38.10
N ASP A 24 19.01 18.84 -38.13
CA ASP A 24 19.71 19.33 -39.32
C ASP A 24 20.28 18.19 -40.18
N ALA A 25 20.23 16.95 -39.70
CA ALA A 25 20.74 15.78 -40.40
C ALA A 25 19.77 15.32 -41.50
N GLN A 26 19.64 16.10 -42.57
CA GLN A 26 18.69 15.86 -43.66
C GLN A 26 18.82 14.46 -44.28
N ALA A 27 20.04 13.92 -44.36
CA ALA A 27 20.28 12.56 -44.85
C ALA A 27 19.62 11.49 -43.95
N GLU A 28 19.51 11.74 -42.64
CA GLU A 28 18.94 10.81 -41.65
C GLU A 28 17.40 10.90 -41.58
N SER A 29 16.77 11.73 -42.40
CA SER A 29 15.30 11.76 -42.53
C SER A 29 14.74 10.52 -43.23
N SER A 30 15.57 9.80 -44.00
CA SER A 30 15.20 8.56 -44.69
C SER A 30 15.80 7.34 -44.02
N ASP A 31 15.11 6.19 -44.13
CA ASP A 31 15.58 4.89 -43.63
C ASP A 31 16.96 4.55 -44.19
N ALA A 32 17.12 4.66 -45.51
CA ALA A 32 18.38 4.38 -46.19
C ALA A 32 19.54 5.26 -45.67
N GLY A 33 19.28 6.54 -45.43
CA GLY A 33 20.30 7.44 -44.89
C GLY A 33 20.61 7.19 -43.42
N ARG A 34 19.63 6.81 -42.59
CA ARG A 34 19.89 6.34 -41.22
C ARG A 34 20.72 5.06 -41.21
N LEU A 35 20.43 4.12 -42.10
CA LEU A 35 21.19 2.87 -42.21
C LEU A 35 22.63 3.14 -42.64
N ALA A 36 22.83 3.97 -43.67
CA ALA A 36 24.16 4.38 -44.12
C ALA A 36 24.95 5.06 -42.99
N ARG A 37 24.30 5.93 -42.22
CA ARG A 37 24.91 6.58 -41.06
C ARG A 37 25.27 5.58 -39.96
N LEU A 38 24.38 4.63 -39.66
CA LEU A 38 24.60 3.59 -38.65
C LEU A 38 25.82 2.72 -39.01
N VAL A 39 25.87 2.26 -40.25
CA VAL A 39 26.99 1.47 -40.79
C VAL A 39 28.28 2.28 -40.76
N ALA A 40 28.27 3.54 -41.20
CA ALA A 40 29.44 4.43 -41.16
C ALA A 40 29.93 4.69 -39.73
N GLN A 41 29.01 4.90 -38.79
CA GLN A 41 29.37 5.12 -37.38
C GLN A 41 29.98 3.85 -36.76
N SER A 42 29.47 2.66 -37.11
CA SER A 42 30.07 1.39 -36.69
C SER A 42 31.51 1.21 -37.21
N ALA A 43 31.78 1.65 -38.46
CA ALA A 43 33.12 1.62 -39.05
C ALA A 43 34.07 2.60 -38.34
N PHE A 44 33.58 3.81 -38.04
CA PHE A 44 34.35 4.80 -37.28
C PHE A 44 34.75 4.26 -35.89
N TYR A 45 33.84 3.54 -35.22
CA TYR A 45 34.11 2.89 -33.94
C TYR A 45 35.27 1.89 -33.98
N GLN A 46 35.43 1.18 -35.10
CA GLN A 46 36.57 0.29 -35.34
C GLN A 46 37.86 1.08 -35.64
N MET A 47 37.76 2.18 -36.40
CA MET A 47 38.91 2.98 -36.80
C MET A 47 39.56 3.76 -35.64
N GLU A 48 38.79 4.18 -34.64
CA GLU A 48 39.34 4.93 -33.50
C GLU A 48 40.35 4.12 -32.66
N GLN A 49 40.18 2.79 -32.58
CA GLN A 49 41.07 1.91 -31.82
C GLN A 49 41.15 0.51 -32.46
N PRO A 50 41.90 0.36 -33.56
CA PRO A 50 41.90 -0.86 -34.38
C PRO A 50 42.45 -2.11 -33.67
N TYR A 51 43.15 -1.94 -32.55
CA TYR A 51 43.77 -3.04 -31.78
C TYR A 51 43.00 -3.41 -30.51
N THR A 52 41.84 -2.80 -30.26
CA THR A 52 41.01 -3.09 -29.09
C THR A 52 39.74 -3.82 -29.52
N SER A 53 39.52 -5.03 -29.01
CA SER A 53 38.26 -5.74 -29.20
C SER A 53 37.13 -5.03 -28.43
N ARG A 54 36.10 -4.59 -29.15
CA ARG A 54 34.92 -3.93 -28.57
C ARG A 54 33.68 -4.74 -28.90
N TYR A 55 32.86 -5.00 -27.88
CA TYR A 55 31.59 -5.70 -28.04
C TYR A 55 30.45 -4.68 -27.98
N LEU A 56 29.62 -4.67 -29.01
CA LEU A 56 28.43 -3.81 -29.09
C LEU A 56 27.18 -4.68 -28.99
N LEU A 57 26.29 -4.35 -28.07
CA LEU A 57 24.95 -4.92 -28.02
C LEU A 57 23.98 -3.96 -28.69
N MET A 58 23.40 -4.38 -29.82
CA MET A 58 22.28 -3.70 -30.44
C MET A 58 20.97 -4.35 -30.00
N THR A 59 20.00 -3.55 -29.59
CA THR A 59 18.64 -4.02 -29.28
C THR A 59 17.64 -3.25 -30.13
N PHE A 60 16.64 -3.95 -30.63
CA PHE A 60 15.52 -3.34 -31.36
C PHE A 60 14.32 -3.17 -30.42
N SER A 61 13.51 -2.15 -30.65
CA SER A 61 12.23 -2.03 -29.95
C SER A 61 11.29 -3.12 -30.44
N ARG A 62 10.33 -3.54 -29.59
CA ARG A 62 9.24 -4.44 -30.04
C ARG A 62 8.35 -3.83 -31.10
N THR A 63 8.38 -2.51 -31.24
CA THR A 63 7.63 -1.74 -32.24
C THR A 63 8.42 -1.49 -33.51
N THR A 64 9.69 -1.93 -33.59
CA THR A 64 10.51 -1.75 -34.78
C THR A 64 9.99 -2.65 -35.90
N GLU A 65 9.86 -2.10 -37.11
CA GLU A 65 9.40 -2.85 -38.27
C GLU A 65 10.37 -3.98 -38.65
N ALA A 66 9.83 -5.16 -38.97
CA ALA A 66 10.64 -6.31 -39.37
C ALA A 66 11.50 -6.03 -40.62
N SER A 67 10.97 -5.24 -41.55
CA SER A 67 11.67 -4.76 -42.75
C SER A 67 12.91 -3.93 -42.42
N TRP A 68 12.85 -3.10 -41.38
CA TRP A 68 13.98 -2.30 -40.92
C TRP A 68 15.04 -3.17 -40.25
N ILE A 69 14.60 -4.12 -39.41
CA ILE A 69 15.51 -5.08 -38.75
C ILE A 69 16.28 -5.87 -39.81
N ASP A 70 15.60 -6.38 -40.82
CA ASP A 70 16.20 -7.16 -41.91
C ASP A 70 17.24 -6.34 -42.70
N GLN A 71 16.94 -5.07 -43.00
CA GLN A 71 17.89 -4.16 -43.66
C GLN A 71 19.15 -3.90 -42.82
N VAL A 72 18.99 -3.68 -41.52
CA VAL A 72 20.12 -3.47 -40.60
C VAL A 72 20.97 -4.73 -40.51
N MET A 73 20.35 -5.89 -40.30
CA MET A 73 21.06 -7.17 -40.19
C MET A 73 21.81 -7.49 -41.48
N SER A 74 21.16 -7.33 -42.63
CA SER A 74 21.80 -7.52 -43.95
C SER A 74 23.01 -6.61 -44.15
N ALA A 75 22.92 -5.34 -43.74
CA ALA A 75 24.02 -4.40 -43.86
C ALA A 75 25.20 -4.75 -42.93
N PHE A 76 24.91 -5.26 -41.73
CA PHE A 76 25.93 -5.69 -40.77
C PHE A 76 26.60 -6.99 -41.17
N GLU A 77 25.88 -7.94 -41.77
CA GLU A 77 26.45 -9.17 -42.32
C GLU A 77 27.43 -8.89 -43.47
N GLN A 78 27.18 -7.83 -44.26
CA GLN A 78 28.05 -7.42 -45.36
C GLN A 78 29.25 -6.56 -44.89
N ALA A 79 29.23 -6.05 -43.67
CA ALA A 79 30.27 -5.17 -43.14
C ALA A 79 31.51 -5.97 -42.71
N SER A 80 32.58 -5.89 -43.50
CA SER A 80 33.85 -6.60 -43.23
C SER A 80 34.56 -6.26 -41.91
N TRP A 81 34.17 -5.17 -41.24
CA TRP A 81 34.73 -4.72 -39.97
C TRP A 81 33.87 -5.11 -38.75
N LEU A 82 32.72 -5.78 -38.95
CA LEU A 82 31.85 -6.27 -37.88
C LEU A 82 31.87 -7.80 -37.82
N ASN A 83 31.73 -8.35 -36.62
CA ASN A 83 31.55 -9.78 -36.42
C ASN A 83 30.31 -10.01 -35.54
N LEU A 84 29.28 -10.63 -36.12
CA LEU A 84 28.06 -10.97 -35.40
C LEU A 84 28.29 -12.25 -34.57
N THR A 85 28.10 -12.14 -33.25
CA THR A 85 28.29 -13.25 -32.30
C THR A 85 27.13 -13.32 -31.32
N ASP A 86 27.03 -14.44 -30.60
CA ASP A 86 26.03 -14.63 -29.54
C ASP A 86 26.30 -13.79 -28.27
N LEU A 87 25.26 -13.65 -27.45
CA LEU A 87 25.31 -12.94 -26.16
C LEU A 87 26.24 -13.64 -25.14
N LYS A 88 26.49 -14.94 -25.30
CA LYS A 88 27.34 -15.72 -24.39
C LYS A 88 28.81 -15.36 -24.56
N THR A 89 29.24 -15.08 -25.78
CA THR A 89 30.57 -14.54 -26.09
C THR A 89 30.73 -13.15 -25.50
N MET A 90 29.72 -12.28 -25.64
CA MET A 90 29.74 -10.95 -25.03
C MET A 90 29.78 -11.01 -23.50
N ALA A 91 29.04 -11.91 -22.86
CA ALA A 91 29.04 -12.07 -21.40
C ALA A 91 30.40 -12.54 -20.83
N LYS A 92 31.26 -13.12 -21.67
CA LYS A 92 32.62 -13.56 -21.30
C LYS A 92 33.71 -12.54 -21.66
N ALA A 93 33.34 -11.45 -22.33
CA ALA A 93 34.28 -10.44 -22.75
C ALA A 93 34.80 -9.64 -21.55
N ASP A 94 36.08 -9.26 -21.61
CA ASP A 94 36.64 -8.37 -20.61
C ASP A 94 35.98 -6.98 -20.70
N PRO A 95 35.53 -6.42 -19.57
CA PRO A 95 34.87 -5.12 -19.56
C PRO A 95 35.86 -4.05 -20.02
N TYR A 96 35.43 -3.22 -20.98
CA TYR A 96 36.22 -2.08 -21.41
C TYR A 96 36.26 -1.05 -20.28
N ASN A 97 37.46 -0.69 -19.82
CA ASN A 97 37.66 0.21 -18.69
C ASN A 97 37.34 1.64 -19.13
N VAL A 98 36.19 2.15 -18.71
CA VAL A 98 35.72 3.50 -18.96
C VAL A 98 35.92 4.33 -17.69
N SER A 99 36.45 5.55 -17.82
CA SER A 99 36.67 6.46 -16.68
C SER A 99 35.38 6.68 -15.88
N ASP A 100 35.50 6.96 -14.57
CA ASP A 100 34.37 7.17 -13.62
C ASP A 100 33.28 8.16 -14.09
N SER A 101 33.58 9.00 -15.08
CA SER A 101 32.63 9.91 -15.74
C SER A 101 31.57 9.21 -16.61
N VAL A 102 31.56 7.89 -16.68
CA VAL A 102 30.73 7.12 -17.62
C VAL A 102 29.37 6.69 -17.09
N ASN A 103 29.09 6.93 -15.82
CA ASN A 103 27.74 6.85 -15.27
C ASN A 103 27.21 8.27 -15.06
N PRO A 104 26.73 9.00 -16.09
CA PRO A 104 25.85 10.11 -15.80
C PRO A 104 24.65 9.45 -15.13
N ASP A 105 24.55 9.64 -13.82
CA ASP A 105 23.40 9.23 -13.04
C ASP A 105 22.22 10.02 -13.61
N LYS A 106 21.63 9.50 -14.68
CA LYS A 106 20.38 10.00 -15.25
C LYS A 106 19.25 9.48 -14.38
N ALA A 107 19.42 9.60 -13.06
CA ALA A 107 18.40 9.35 -12.07
C ALA A 107 17.13 10.16 -12.37
N ASP A 108 17.33 11.34 -12.96
CA ASP A 108 16.30 12.30 -13.34
C ASP A 108 15.71 12.06 -14.74
N ASP A 109 16.22 11.10 -15.52
CA ASP A 109 15.54 10.72 -16.76
C ASP A 109 14.15 10.19 -16.39
N ALA A 110 13.11 10.78 -16.98
CA ALA A 110 11.72 10.47 -16.68
C ALA A 110 11.41 8.97 -16.75
N ASN A 111 12.06 8.23 -17.66
CA ASN A 111 11.91 6.78 -17.77
C ASN A 111 12.51 6.00 -16.59
N THR A 112 13.67 6.43 -16.10
CA THR A 112 14.35 5.83 -14.93
C THR A 112 13.53 6.09 -13.67
N ALA A 113 13.09 7.34 -13.45
CA ALA A 113 12.23 7.71 -12.34
C ALA A 113 10.89 6.95 -12.34
N ASN A 114 10.24 6.85 -13.50
CA ASN A 114 8.99 6.10 -13.67
C ASN A 114 9.18 4.61 -13.37
N THR A 115 10.30 4.02 -13.80
CA THR A 115 10.59 2.60 -13.55
C THR A 115 10.87 2.34 -12.08
N ARG A 116 11.65 3.20 -11.42
CA ARG A 116 11.88 3.11 -9.96
C ARG A 116 10.59 3.27 -9.17
N SER A 117 9.72 4.21 -9.55
CA SER A 117 8.41 4.41 -8.92
C SER A 117 7.51 3.17 -9.07
N ALA A 118 7.47 2.58 -10.27
CA ALA A 118 6.74 1.34 -10.51
C ALA A 118 7.27 0.18 -9.66
N LEU A 119 8.59 -0.02 -9.61
CA LEU A 119 9.21 -1.07 -8.81
C LEU A 119 8.92 -0.93 -7.31
N ARG A 120 8.95 0.30 -6.78
CA ARG A 120 8.56 0.56 -5.37
C ARG A 120 7.10 0.18 -5.13
N GLN A 121 6.18 0.63 -5.98
CA GLN A 121 4.75 0.29 -5.84
C GLN A 121 4.48 -1.22 -5.95
N LEU A 122 5.22 -1.94 -6.80
CA LEU A 122 5.14 -3.40 -6.89
C LEU A 122 5.68 -4.06 -5.62
N ALA A 123 6.79 -3.58 -5.08
CA ALA A 123 7.34 -4.07 -3.82
C ALA A 123 6.38 -3.81 -2.63
N ASP A 124 5.82 -2.61 -2.54
CA ASP A 124 4.86 -2.21 -1.51
C ASP A 124 3.60 -3.10 -1.57
N SER A 125 2.98 -3.23 -2.75
CA SER A 125 1.79 -4.09 -2.91
C SER A 125 2.08 -5.57 -2.65
N ARG A 126 3.28 -6.06 -2.97
CA ARG A 126 3.68 -7.43 -2.61
C ARG A 126 3.87 -7.57 -1.10
N HIS A 127 4.45 -6.57 -0.46
CA HIS A 127 4.62 -6.54 0.99
C HIS A 127 3.26 -6.53 1.71
N ASP A 128 2.28 -5.76 1.23
CA ASP A 128 0.91 -5.76 1.75
C ASP A 128 0.24 -7.15 1.67
N ILE A 129 0.43 -7.88 0.57
CA ILE A 129 -0.07 -9.26 0.45
C ILE A 129 0.68 -10.21 1.41
N MET A 130 1.99 -10.08 1.53
CA MET A 130 2.77 -10.89 2.48
C MET A 130 2.37 -10.62 3.93
N ARG A 131 2.10 -9.35 4.26
CA ARG A 131 1.65 -8.91 5.57
C ARG A 131 0.30 -9.53 5.94
N MET A 132 -0.61 -9.69 4.97
CA MET A 132 -1.83 -10.47 5.17
C MET A 132 -1.50 -11.88 5.69
N ALA A 133 -0.56 -12.58 5.05
CA ALA A 133 -0.14 -13.91 5.49
C ALA A 133 0.51 -13.94 6.87
N THR A 134 1.46 -13.04 7.13
CA THR A 134 2.32 -13.15 8.31
C THR A 134 1.68 -12.57 9.57
N SER A 135 0.88 -11.52 9.44
CA SER A 135 0.56 -10.64 10.56
C SER A 135 -0.95 -10.40 10.76
N ILE A 136 -1.80 -10.77 9.78
CA ILE A 136 -3.27 -10.58 9.85
C ILE A 136 -4.01 -11.92 9.89
N LEU A 137 -3.70 -12.87 9.00
CA LEU A 137 -4.28 -14.20 9.05
C LEU A 137 -3.92 -14.88 10.37
N ARG A 138 -4.87 -15.63 10.93
CA ARG A 138 -4.60 -16.48 12.10
C ARG A 138 -3.89 -17.74 11.62
N ASP A 139 -2.80 -18.12 12.31
CA ASP A 139 -1.89 -19.20 11.90
C ASP A 139 -2.45 -20.62 12.17
N GLU A 140 -3.74 -20.75 12.46
CA GLU A 140 -4.30 -22.01 12.93
C GLU A 140 -4.65 -22.94 11.76
N ILE A 141 -3.73 -23.88 11.54
CA ILE A 141 -4.09 -25.28 11.35
C ILE A 141 -4.54 -25.78 12.74
N ASP A 142 -5.71 -25.36 13.22
CA ASP A 142 -6.38 -26.10 14.29
C ASP A 142 -7.24 -27.17 13.63
N SER A 143 -6.71 -28.39 13.58
CA SER A 143 -7.40 -29.56 13.02
C SER A 143 -8.72 -29.89 13.73
N ASP A 144 -9.01 -29.24 14.86
CA ASP A 144 -10.26 -29.42 15.60
C ASP A 144 -11.40 -28.50 15.10
N GLU A 145 -11.14 -27.52 14.22
CA GLU A 145 -12.18 -26.72 13.54
C GLU A 145 -12.63 -27.36 12.20
N VAL A 146 -12.17 -28.58 11.89
CA VAL A 146 -12.45 -29.31 10.63
C VAL A 146 -13.85 -29.96 10.62
N SER A 147 -14.81 -29.50 11.41
CA SER A 147 -16.13 -30.15 11.48
C SER A 147 -17.35 -29.28 11.72
N SER A 148 -17.24 -27.95 11.76
CA SER A 148 -18.44 -27.13 11.58
C SER A 148 -18.52 -26.67 10.15
N LEU A 149 -19.38 -27.32 9.36
CA LEU A 149 -20.15 -26.60 8.35
C LEU A 149 -20.54 -25.27 8.98
N ASP A 150 -19.99 -24.14 8.52
CA ASP A 150 -20.42 -22.82 9.00
C ASP A 150 -21.96 -22.80 8.83
N PRO A 151 -22.74 -22.82 9.93
CA PRO A 151 -24.19 -22.92 9.82
C PRO A 151 -24.77 -21.72 9.07
N GLN A 152 -24.01 -20.62 9.01
CA GLN A 152 -24.34 -19.41 8.28
C GLN A 152 -24.02 -19.50 6.79
N ALA A 153 -23.16 -20.43 6.35
CA ALA A 153 -22.81 -20.57 4.93
C ALA A 153 -24.01 -20.99 4.06
N LEU A 154 -24.96 -21.73 4.63
CA LEU A 154 -26.25 -22.01 3.96
C LEU A 154 -27.12 -20.76 3.85
N ALA A 155 -27.08 -19.87 4.85
CA ALA A 155 -27.80 -18.60 4.83
C ALA A 155 -27.17 -17.59 3.85
N ARG A 156 -25.85 -17.64 3.66
CA ARG A 156 -25.10 -16.84 2.69
C ARG A 156 -25.07 -17.41 1.27
N GLN A 157 -25.57 -18.64 1.07
CA GLN A 157 -25.54 -19.38 -0.21
C GLN A 157 -24.14 -19.73 -0.72
N ASP A 158 -23.12 -19.75 0.14
CA ASP A 158 -21.70 -20.01 -0.17
C ASP A 158 -21.19 -21.35 0.41
N ALA A 159 -22.10 -22.21 0.88
CA ALA A 159 -21.75 -23.48 1.52
C ALA A 159 -20.88 -24.41 0.65
N ASN A 160 -21.04 -24.38 -0.68
CA ASN A 160 -20.24 -25.20 -1.59
C ASN A 160 -18.80 -24.66 -1.74
N ASP A 161 -18.63 -23.34 -1.68
CA ASP A 161 -17.31 -22.69 -1.77
C ASP A 161 -16.55 -22.84 -0.45
N THR A 162 -17.28 -22.80 0.68
CA THR A 162 -16.77 -23.08 2.02
C THR A 162 -16.31 -24.54 2.15
N ALA A 163 -17.07 -25.49 1.59
CA ALA A 163 -16.76 -26.92 1.65
C ALA A 163 -15.64 -27.36 0.69
N SER A 164 -15.34 -26.57 -0.35
CA SER A 164 -14.33 -26.91 -1.37
C SER A 164 -13.00 -26.17 -1.19
N HIS A 165 -12.91 -25.23 -0.25
CA HIS A 165 -11.67 -24.52 0.05
C HIS A 165 -10.68 -25.42 0.81
N SER A 166 -9.40 -25.29 0.45
CA SER A 166 -8.30 -25.85 1.24
C SER A 166 -8.27 -25.17 2.60
N ASN A 167 -8.08 -25.93 3.68
CA ASN A 167 -7.91 -25.36 5.03
C ASN A 167 -6.53 -24.69 5.23
N ASP A 168 -5.74 -24.52 4.17
CA ASP A 168 -4.39 -23.95 4.23
C ASP A 168 -4.37 -22.50 3.68
N PRO A 169 -4.35 -21.49 4.56
CA PRO A 169 -4.30 -20.08 4.16
C PRO A 169 -3.05 -19.74 3.34
N THR A 170 -1.96 -20.53 3.48
CA THR A 170 -0.70 -20.26 2.77
C THR A 170 -0.80 -20.54 1.28
N GLN A 171 -1.57 -21.56 0.87
CA GLN A 171 -1.83 -21.84 -0.54
C GLN A 171 -2.67 -20.75 -1.19
N TRP A 172 -3.67 -20.27 -0.45
CA TRP A 172 -4.52 -19.17 -0.89
C TRP A 172 -3.70 -17.90 -1.11
N ILE A 173 -2.89 -17.48 -0.13
CA ILE A 173 -1.98 -16.32 -0.33
C ILE A 173 -0.96 -16.58 -1.45
N GLY A 174 -0.46 -17.82 -1.57
CA GLY A 174 0.40 -18.22 -2.68
C GLY A 174 -0.21 -17.95 -4.05
N SER A 175 -1.53 -18.14 -4.20
CA SER A 175 -2.23 -17.82 -5.46
C SER A 175 -2.29 -16.31 -5.76
N PHE A 176 -2.49 -15.47 -4.73
CA PHE A 176 -2.43 -14.01 -4.87
C PHE A 176 -1.03 -13.52 -5.22
N LEU A 177 0.00 -14.10 -4.61
CA LEU A 177 1.39 -13.79 -4.92
C LEU A 177 1.75 -14.20 -6.35
N ALA A 178 1.33 -15.37 -6.80
CA ALA A 178 1.56 -15.81 -8.18
C ALA A 178 0.87 -14.90 -9.20
N LEU A 179 -0.37 -14.47 -8.92
CA LEU A 179 -1.10 -13.51 -9.74
C LEU A 179 -0.41 -12.13 -9.76
N HIS A 180 0.05 -11.67 -8.60
CA HIS A 180 0.82 -10.42 -8.48
C HIS A 180 2.11 -10.49 -9.29
N ASP A 181 2.87 -11.58 -9.18
CA ASP A 181 4.12 -11.78 -9.90
C ASP A 181 3.91 -11.79 -11.43
N ASP A 182 2.83 -12.38 -11.95
CA ASP A 182 2.46 -12.31 -13.38
C ASP A 182 2.12 -10.88 -13.82
N MET A 183 1.34 -10.13 -13.02
CA MET A 183 1.04 -8.72 -13.30
C MET A 183 2.30 -7.86 -13.26
N ALA A 184 3.19 -8.09 -12.29
CA ALA A 184 4.47 -7.40 -12.15
C ALA A 184 5.36 -7.68 -13.37
N LEU A 185 5.48 -8.95 -13.78
CA LEU A 185 6.22 -9.35 -14.97
C LEU A 185 5.68 -8.64 -16.23
N ARG A 186 4.35 -8.63 -16.41
CA ARG A 186 3.70 -7.95 -17.54
C ARG A 186 3.90 -6.45 -17.51
N SER A 187 3.91 -5.83 -16.33
CA SER A 187 4.17 -4.38 -16.16
C SER A 187 5.58 -3.98 -16.61
N MET A 188 6.54 -4.90 -16.45
CA MET A 188 7.95 -4.70 -16.80
C MET A 188 8.29 -5.22 -18.20
N SER A 189 7.43 -6.07 -18.76
CA SER A 189 7.53 -6.49 -20.16
C SER A 189 7.36 -5.28 -21.09
N GLY A 190 8.28 -5.11 -22.04
CA GLY A 190 8.30 -3.96 -22.95
C GLY A 190 7.14 -3.99 -23.96
N SER A 191 5.92 -3.72 -23.53
CA SER A 191 4.74 -3.63 -24.40
C SER A 191 4.87 -2.47 -25.40
N PRO A 192 4.10 -2.46 -26.51
CA PRO A 192 4.11 -1.37 -27.50
C PRO A 192 3.77 0.01 -26.92
N GLN A 193 2.96 0.05 -25.86
CA GLN A 193 2.70 1.23 -25.01
C GLN A 193 3.25 0.96 -23.58
N PRO A 194 4.58 0.96 -23.39
CA PRO A 194 5.20 0.44 -22.18
C PRO A 194 4.81 1.23 -20.93
N THR A 195 4.52 2.53 -21.08
CA THR A 195 4.12 3.39 -19.94
C THR A 195 2.66 3.15 -19.53
N ALA A 196 1.74 2.94 -20.48
CA ALA A 196 0.31 2.78 -20.16
C ALA A 196 0.03 1.39 -19.59
N THR A 197 0.57 0.33 -20.22
CA THR A 197 0.45 -1.04 -19.71
C THR A 197 1.08 -1.17 -18.33
N ARG A 198 2.28 -0.61 -18.12
CA ARG A 198 2.93 -0.59 -16.80
C ARG A 198 2.06 0.07 -15.75
N LYS A 199 1.57 1.29 -16.01
CA LYS A 199 0.70 2.02 -15.07
C LYS A 199 -0.57 1.23 -14.74
N ALA A 200 -1.19 0.61 -15.73
CA ALA A 200 -2.40 -0.20 -15.53
C ALA A 200 -2.10 -1.44 -14.67
N MET A 201 -1.03 -2.17 -14.96
CA MET A 201 -0.66 -3.37 -14.19
C MET A 201 -0.21 -3.03 -12.76
N VAL A 202 0.60 -1.99 -12.56
CA VAL A 202 0.99 -1.52 -11.22
C VAL A 202 -0.23 -1.04 -10.41
N LYS A 203 -1.20 -0.39 -11.07
CA LYS A 203 -2.47 -0.05 -10.42
C LYS A 203 -3.25 -1.31 -10.05
N ALA A 204 -3.31 -2.31 -10.93
CA ALA A 204 -4.00 -3.56 -10.68
C ALA A 204 -3.39 -4.33 -9.49
N THR A 205 -2.06 -4.42 -9.38
CA THR A 205 -1.41 -5.07 -8.23
C THR A 205 -1.69 -4.32 -6.93
N LYS A 206 -1.71 -2.99 -6.96
CA LYS A 206 -2.07 -2.17 -5.79
C LYS A 206 -3.53 -2.38 -5.39
N THR A 207 -4.45 -2.41 -6.35
CA THR A 207 -5.86 -2.69 -6.11
C THR A 207 -6.03 -4.09 -5.51
N LEU A 208 -5.38 -5.11 -6.07
CA LEU A 208 -5.39 -6.47 -5.53
C LEU A 208 -4.98 -6.52 -4.05
N ALA A 209 -3.87 -5.88 -3.70
CA ALA A 209 -3.40 -5.82 -2.32
C ALA A 209 -4.33 -5.02 -1.40
N SER A 210 -4.87 -3.90 -1.90
CA SER A 210 -5.81 -3.06 -1.14
C SER A 210 -7.13 -3.78 -0.90
N ASP A 211 -7.68 -4.46 -1.90
CA ASP A 211 -8.93 -5.21 -1.81
C ASP A 211 -8.78 -6.38 -0.82
N LEU A 212 -7.63 -7.04 -0.82
CA LEU A 212 -7.29 -8.08 0.15
C LEU A 212 -7.28 -7.53 1.58
N LEU A 213 -6.57 -6.43 1.84
CA LEU A 213 -6.52 -5.79 3.16
C LEU A 213 -7.89 -5.24 3.60
N ASN A 214 -8.66 -4.67 2.67
CA ASN A 214 -10.01 -4.14 2.92
C ASN A 214 -11.08 -5.24 3.09
N GLY A 215 -10.72 -6.51 2.90
CA GLY A 215 -11.56 -7.64 3.27
C GLY A 215 -11.86 -7.67 4.78
N VAL A 216 -10.99 -7.07 5.60
CA VAL A 216 -11.26 -6.81 7.02
C VAL A 216 -11.57 -5.34 7.21
N ARG A 217 -12.74 -5.02 7.78
CA ARG A 217 -13.21 -3.64 7.93
C ARG A 217 -13.94 -3.37 9.23
N ILE A 218 -13.84 -2.15 9.72
CA ILE A 218 -14.67 -1.67 10.83
C ILE A 218 -16.03 -1.24 10.26
N ASN A 219 -17.11 -1.73 10.84
CA ASN A 219 -18.45 -1.31 10.47
C ASN A 219 -18.76 0.08 11.02
N PRO A 220 -19.55 0.90 10.29
CA PRO A 220 -19.96 2.21 10.78
C PRO A 220 -20.64 2.12 12.15
N SER A 221 -20.17 2.94 13.08
CA SER A 221 -20.70 3.07 14.45
C SER A 221 -21.62 4.28 14.57
N GLU A 222 -22.67 4.14 15.38
CA GLU A 222 -23.55 5.26 15.73
C GLU A 222 -22.89 6.19 16.77
N SER A 223 -23.38 7.43 16.88
CA SER A 223 -22.92 8.34 17.92
C SER A 223 -23.34 7.87 19.31
N ILE A 224 -22.47 8.10 20.30
CA ILE A 224 -22.67 7.60 21.66
C ILE A 224 -22.92 8.77 22.61
N SER A 225 -24.02 8.69 23.35
CA SER A 225 -24.33 9.61 24.45
C SER A 225 -23.97 9.00 25.79
N VAL A 226 -23.10 9.68 26.54
CA VAL A 226 -22.59 9.26 27.84
C VAL A 226 -23.23 10.13 28.93
N PHE A 227 -23.94 9.48 29.87
CA PHE A 227 -24.69 10.16 30.94
C PHE A 227 -24.06 9.96 32.33
N SER A 228 -22.95 9.23 32.41
CA SER A 228 -22.25 8.82 33.63
C SER A 228 -20.74 8.91 33.44
N GLU A 229 -19.95 8.61 34.49
CA GLU A 229 -18.49 8.60 34.42
C GLU A 229 -17.93 7.55 33.44
N SER A 230 -18.72 6.52 33.11
CA SER A 230 -18.30 5.44 32.22
C SER A 230 -19.41 4.95 31.30
N ALA A 231 -19.07 4.69 30.03
CA ALA A 231 -19.96 4.07 29.05
C ALA A 231 -19.26 2.99 28.22
N LYS A 232 -20.03 2.16 27.52
CA LYS A 232 -19.54 1.12 26.62
C LYS A 232 -19.71 1.56 25.17
N MET A 233 -18.66 1.36 24.38
CA MET A 233 -18.61 1.63 22.94
C MET A 233 -18.33 0.32 22.20
N PRO A 234 -19.38 -0.38 21.73
CA PRO A 234 -19.18 -1.55 20.90
C PRO A 234 -18.68 -1.14 19.51
N ILE A 235 -17.66 -1.83 19.02
CA ILE A 235 -17.13 -1.71 17.67
C ILE A 235 -17.22 -3.09 17.03
N THR A 236 -17.91 -3.16 15.90
CA THR A 236 -18.03 -4.39 15.11
C THR A 236 -17.02 -4.35 13.98
N VAL A 237 -16.26 -5.43 13.81
CA VAL A 237 -15.30 -5.63 12.72
C VAL A 237 -15.78 -6.83 11.90
N SER A 238 -15.85 -6.64 10.59
CA SER A 238 -16.26 -7.68 9.63
C SER A 238 -15.03 -8.26 8.95
N ASN A 239 -15.05 -9.56 8.71
CA ASN A 239 -14.07 -10.28 7.92
C ASN A 239 -14.75 -10.94 6.73
N ASP A 240 -14.60 -10.37 5.54
CA ASP A 240 -15.12 -10.93 4.28
C ASP A 240 -14.18 -12.01 3.69
N LEU A 241 -13.04 -12.31 4.33
CA LEU A 241 -12.07 -13.26 3.84
C LEU A 241 -12.47 -14.71 4.16
N PRO A 242 -12.01 -15.69 3.37
CA PRO A 242 -12.32 -17.12 3.58
C PRO A 242 -11.57 -17.77 4.75
N TYR A 243 -10.75 -17.01 5.49
CA TYR A 243 -9.98 -17.50 6.62
C TYR A 243 -10.13 -16.58 7.82
N ALA A 244 -9.94 -17.13 9.02
CA ALA A 244 -9.95 -16.35 10.25
C ALA A 244 -8.76 -15.37 10.30
N VAL A 245 -9.01 -14.20 10.89
CA VAL A 245 -8.01 -13.14 11.07
C VAL A 245 -7.87 -12.78 12.55
N SER A 246 -6.66 -12.40 12.94
CA SER A 246 -6.34 -11.89 14.28
C SER A 246 -5.74 -10.50 14.14
N VAL A 247 -6.44 -9.50 14.66
CA VAL A 247 -6.14 -8.08 14.44
C VAL A 247 -6.28 -7.30 15.75
N GLN A 248 -5.71 -6.10 15.80
CA GLN A 248 -5.90 -5.20 16.92
C GLN A 248 -6.75 -4.01 16.48
N VAL A 249 -7.74 -3.66 17.30
CA VAL A 249 -8.54 -2.45 17.12
C VAL A 249 -7.99 -1.39 18.04
N ASN A 250 -7.64 -0.23 17.49
CA ASN A 250 -7.17 0.92 18.24
C ASN A 250 -8.21 2.03 18.27
N SER A 251 -8.36 2.70 19.41
CA SER A 251 -9.24 3.85 19.61
C SER A 251 -8.46 4.99 20.24
N LEU A 252 -8.47 6.14 19.59
CA LEU A 252 -7.87 7.39 20.07
C LEU A 252 -8.91 8.48 20.09
N THR A 253 -8.96 9.26 21.17
CA THR A 253 -9.95 10.33 21.35
C THR A 253 -9.26 11.69 21.33
N ASP A 254 -9.90 12.71 20.73
CA ASP A 254 -9.35 14.07 20.64
C ASP A 254 -9.25 14.81 21.99
N SER A 255 -9.85 14.26 23.03
CA SER A 255 -9.94 14.87 24.35
C SER A 255 -9.12 14.10 25.38
N MET A 256 -8.52 14.85 26.31
CA MET A 256 -7.90 14.27 27.51
C MET A 256 -8.91 14.00 28.63
N GLN A 257 -10.14 14.53 28.53
CA GLN A 257 -11.19 14.40 29.54
C GLN A 257 -12.27 13.37 29.17
N ILE A 258 -12.41 13.03 27.89
CA ILE A 258 -13.23 11.94 27.37
C ILE A 258 -12.25 10.97 26.71
N VAL A 259 -11.96 9.85 27.38
CA VAL A 259 -10.94 8.89 26.93
C VAL A 259 -11.55 7.51 26.71
N THR A 260 -11.02 6.78 25.76
CA THR A 260 -11.37 5.38 25.49
C THR A 260 -10.25 4.45 25.95
N SER A 261 -10.55 3.17 26.17
CA SER A 261 -9.50 2.14 26.13
C SER A 261 -8.77 2.23 24.78
N ARG A 262 -7.46 1.96 24.76
CA ARG A 262 -6.64 2.31 23.60
C ARG A 262 -6.59 1.23 22.53
N THR A 263 -6.48 -0.02 22.95
CA THR A 263 -6.23 -1.15 22.06
C THR A 263 -6.99 -2.35 22.58
N ALA A 264 -7.49 -3.18 21.68
CA ALA A 264 -8.06 -4.46 22.01
C ALA A 264 -7.82 -5.44 20.86
N ASP A 265 -7.36 -6.65 21.20
CA ASP A 265 -7.16 -7.74 20.24
C ASP A 265 -8.50 -8.43 19.96
N ILE A 266 -8.71 -8.85 18.71
CA ILE A 266 -9.91 -9.55 18.28
C ILE A 266 -9.58 -10.61 17.23
N ASP A 267 -10.16 -11.79 17.42
CA ASP A 267 -10.16 -12.85 16.41
C ASP A 267 -11.53 -12.86 15.72
N ILE A 268 -11.50 -12.85 14.39
CA ILE A 268 -12.70 -12.78 13.56
C ILE A 268 -12.71 -14.01 12.65
N PRO A 269 -13.70 -14.92 12.80
CA PRO A 269 -13.83 -16.09 11.93
C PRO A 269 -13.96 -15.70 10.45
N SER A 270 -13.77 -16.67 9.56
CA SER A 270 -13.99 -16.49 8.11
C SER A 270 -15.43 -16.03 7.83
N HIS A 271 -15.59 -15.06 6.91
CA HIS A 271 -16.90 -14.55 6.47
C HIS A 271 -17.84 -14.12 7.62
N SER A 272 -17.29 -13.63 8.73
CA SER A 272 -18.03 -13.35 9.95
C SER A 272 -17.73 -11.97 10.53
N ASP A 273 -18.55 -11.59 11.50
CA ASP A 273 -18.42 -10.34 12.25
C ASP A 273 -18.07 -10.67 13.70
N ALA A 274 -17.15 -9.90 14.28
CA ALA A 274 -16.85 -9.95 15.70
C ALA A 274 -16.93 -8.56 16.33
N GLN A 275 -17.30 -8.52 17.61
CA GLN A 275 -17.49 -7.27 18.33
C GLN A 275 -16.50 -7.15 19.48
N VAL A 276 -15.84 -5.99 19.55
CA VAL A 276 -15.02 -5.57 20.68
C VAL A 276 -15.66 -4.37 21.36
N THR A 277 -15.62 -4.31 22.69
CA THR A 277 -16.22 -3.21 23.44
C THR A 277 -15.16 -2.36 24.10
N PHE A 278 -15.07 -1.10 23.69
CA PHE A 278 -14.24 -0.09 24.32
C PHE A 278 -14.95 0.52 25.53
N THR A 279 -14.20 0.80 26.58
CA THR A 279 -14.73 1.55 27.73
C THR A 279 -14.42 3.02 27.55
N ILE A 280 -15.45 3.85 27.53
CA ILE A 280 -15.32 5.31 27.58
C ILE A 280 -15.29 5.71 29.05
N ARG A 281 -14.33 6.57 29.43
CA ARG A 281 -14.30 7.27 30.72
C ARG A 281 -14.42 8.76 30.49
N VAL A 282 -15.25 9.41 31.30
CA VAL A 282 -15.56 10.82 31.13
C VAL A 282 -15.44 11.59 32.44
N SER A 283 -14.64 12.66 32.41
CA SER A 283 -14.39 13.55 33.56
C SER A 283 -15.14 14.89 33.48
N THR A 284 -15.73 15.24 32.33
CA THR A 284 -16.49 16.49 32.13
C THR A 284 -17.62 16.32 31.12
N SER A 285 -18.65 17.18 31.19
CA SER A 285 -19.59 17.37 30.08
C SER A 285 -18.85 17.97 28.87
N GLY A 286 -19.19 17.53 27.67
CA GLY A 286 -18.53 17.96 26.43
C GLY A 286 -18.74 17.00 25.28
N SER A 287 -18.11 17.26 24.14
CA SER A 287 -18.13 16.37 22.97
C SER A 287 -16.70 16.06 22.53
N SER A 288 -16.46 14.86 22.05
CA SER A 288 -15.19 14.45 21.46
C SER A 288 -15.40 13.34 20.42
N THR A 289 -14.45 13.17 19.50
CA THR A 289 -14.48 12.10 18.50
C THR A 289 -13.49 11.03 18.87
N ALA A 290 -13.91 9.77 18.81
CA ALA A 290 -13.03 8.62 18.87
C ALA A 290 -12.71 8.15 17.45
N HIS A 291 -11.43 8.19 17.10
CA HIS A 291 -10.86 7.66 15.88
C HIS A 291 -10.49 6.20 16.09
N VAL A 292 -11.21 5.31 15.42
CA VAL A 292 -11.03 3.86 15.51
C VAL A 292 -10.34 3.34 14.26
N SER A 293 -9.28 2.55 14.42
CA SER A 293 -8.48 2.02 13.31
C SER A 293 -8.08 0.57 13.57
N LEU A 294 -7.83 -0.18 12.51
CA LEU A 294 -7.28 -1.53 12.59
C LEU A 294 -5.76 -1.49 12.49
N THR A 295 -5.10 -2.32 13.29
CA THR A 295 -3.68 -2.66 13.12
C THR A 295 -3.49 -4.17 13.08
N ASP A 296 -2.44 -4.60 12.40
CA ASP A 296 -2.00 -6.00 12.45
C ASP A 296 -1.38 -6.34 13.81
N ARG A 297 -0.93 -7.58 13.97
CA ARG A 297 -0.22 -8.05 15.17
C ARG A 297 1.12 -7.35 15.44
N GLU A 298 1.64 -6.60 14.47
CA GLU A 298 2.89 -5.83 14.57
C GLU A 298 2.65 -4.33 14.83
N GLY A 299 1.38 -3.89 14.89
CA GLY A 299 0.99 -2.50 15.13
C GLY A 299 0.93 -1.62 13.88
N ASN A 300 1.10 -2.16 12.69
CA ASN A 300 0.96 -1.38 11.45
C ASN A 300 -0.52 -1.18 11.13
N SER A 301 -0.95 0.02 10.74
CA SER A 301 -2.35 0.28 10.40
C SER A 301 -2.77 -0.31 9.05
N PHE A 302 -4.03 -0.69 8.90
CA PHE A 302 -4.62 -1.09 7.63
C PHE A 302 -6.15 -0.95 7.62
N GLY A 303 -6.76 -1.16 6.46
CA GLY A 303 -8.21 -1.07 6.28
C GLY A 303 -8.74 0.36 6.42
N ASN A 304 -10.01 0.47 6.78
CA ASN A 304 -10.67 1.75 7.01
C ASN A 304 -10.50 2.26 8.46
N THR A 305 -10.56 3.58 8.61
CA THR A 305 -10.72 4.25 9.90
C THR A 305 -12.18 4.65 10.07
N GLN A 306 -12.69 4.57 11.30
CA GLN A 306 -14.06 4.93 11.65
C GLN A 306 -14.06 5.97 12.77
N ASP A 307 -14.81 7.04 12.56
CA ASP A 307 -14.96 8.11 13.55
C ASP A 307 -16.30 7.95 14.29
N THR A 308 -16.23 7.95 15.63
CA THR A 308 -17.41 7.85 16.49
C THR A 308 -17.55 9.10 17.34
N ALA A 309 -18.63 9.86 17.16
CA ALA A 309 -18.91 11.03 17.98
C ALA A 309 -19.38 10.60 19.38
N ILE A 310 -18.72 11.12 20.41
CA ILE A 310 -19.04 10.89 21.82
C ILE A 310 -19.51 12.20 22.43
N THR A 311 -20.77 12.23 22.89
CA THR A 311 -21.34 13.37 23.61
C THR A 311 -21.55 13.00 25.07
N SER A 312 -20.91 13.74 25.98
CA SER A 312 -21.07 13.60 27.42
C SER A 312 -21.98 14.69 27.97
N VAL A 313 -23.05 14.26 28.62
CA VAL A 313 -23.92 15.13 29.39
C VAL A 313 -23.84 14.66 30.83
N MET A 314 -22.79 15.10 31.53
CA MET A 314 -22.63 14.77 32.94
C MET A 314 -23.76 15.47 33.71
N ARG A 315 -24.70 14.68 34.22
CA ARG A 315 -25.68 15.19 35.18
C ARG A 315 -24.95 15.36 36.50
N ILE A 316 -24.84 16.62 36.95
CA ILE A 316 -24.46 16.93 38.33
C ILE A 316 -25.37 16.10 39.22
N SER A 317 -24.80 15.17 40.00
CA SER A 317 -25.60 14.21 40.74
C SER A 317 -26.51 14.95 41.74
N ASP A 318 -27.73 14.46 41.86
CA ASP A 318 -28.74 14.96 42.79
C ASP A 318 -28.22 15.03 44.24
N ALA A 319 -27.14 14.30 44.59
CA ALA A 319 -26.49 14.36 45.90
C ALA A 319 -25.97 15.77 46.26
N SER A 320 -25.38 16.51 45.31
CA SER A 320 -25.01 17.91 45.55
C SER A 320 -26.23 18.83 45.67
N GLY A 321 -27.31 18.54 44.94
CA GLY A 321 -28.60 19.20 45.08
C GLY A 321 -29.18 19.00 46.49
N PHE A 322 -29.14 17.77 47.01
CA PHE A 322 -29.57 17.46 48.37
C PHE A 322 -28.70 18.13 49.44
N ILE A 323 -27.39 18.32 49.20
CA ILE A 323 -26.51 19.08 50.11
C ILE A 323 -26.93 20.56 50.12
N ILE A 324 -27.18 21.17 48.96
CA ILE A 324 -27.63 22.56 48.86
C ILE A 324 -29.00 22.75 49.51
N ILE A 325 -29.95 21.84 49.26
CA ILE A 325 -31.27 21.86 49.88
C ILE A 325 -31.14 21.69 51.41
N GLY A 326 -30.29 20.77 51.87
CA GLY A 326 -30.02 20.57 53.29
C GLY A 326 -29.47 21.83 53.97
N PHE A 327 -28.51 22.50 53.34
CA PHE A 327 -27.98 23.78 53.82
C PHE A 327 -29.05 24.89 53.82
N ALA A 328 -29.90 24.97 52.79
CA ALA A 328 -30.98 25.95 52.72
C ALA A 328 -32.02 25.76 53.84
N VAL A 329 -32.39 24.51 54.13
CA VAL A 329 -33.30 24.19 55.26
C VAL A 329 -32.67 24.56 56.59
N LEU A 330 -31.39 24.25 56.79
CA LEU A 330 -30.67 24.54 58.03
C LEU A 330 -30.54 26.06 58.27
N LEU A 331 -30.25 26.84 57.22
CA LEU A 331 -30.27 28.31 57.27
C LEU A 331 -31.68 28.87 57.50
N GLY A 332 -32.71 28.24 56.94
CA GLY A 332 -34.11 28.60 57.22
C GLY A 332 -34.47 28.42 58.70
N ILE A 333 -34.06 27.31 59.31
CA ILE A 333 -34.26 27.05 60.74
C ILE A 333 -33.49 28.07 61.60
N ILE A 334 -32.22 28.35 61.27
CA ILE A 334 -31.41 29.37 61.96
C ILE A 334 -32.02 30.77 61.80
N GLY A 335 -32.54 31.11 60.63
CA GLY A 335 -33.23 32.37 60.36
C GLY A 335 -34.49 32.54 61.21
N LEU A 336 -35.31 31.49 61.32
CA LEU A 336 -36.48 31.46 62.19
C LEU A 336 -36.08 31.55 63.67
N TRP A 337 -35.06 30.81 64.10
CA TRP A 337 -34.54 30.88 65.47
C TRP A 337 -34.05 32.30 65.80
N ARG A 338 -33.33 32.95 64.88
CA ARG A 338 -32.91 34.34 65.00
C ARG A 338 -34.10 35.30 65.06
N GLN A 339 -35.18 35.05 64.33
CA GLN A 339 -36.38 35.87 64.35
C GLN A 339 -37.12 35.78 65.68
N PHE A 340 -37.17 34.59 66.30
CA PHE A 340 -37.78 34.38 67.62
C PHE A 340 -36.87 34.81 68.79
N HIS A 341 -35.55 34.74 68.65
CA HIS A 341 -34.57 35.19 69.65
C HIS A 341 -34.10 36.64 69.47
N ARG A 342 -34.66 37.36 68.49
CA ARG A 342 -34.43 38.81 68.37
C ARG A 342 -35.16 39.48 69.53
N LYS A 343 -34.42 39.81 70.60
CA LYS A 343 -34.88 40.77 71.59
C LYS A 343 -35.28 42.03 70.83
N LYS A 344 -36.56 42.40 70.91
CA LYS A 344 -36.98 43.77 70.66
C LYS A 344 -36.31 44.60 71.76
N ASP A 345 -35.53 45.60 71.38
CA ASP A 345 -35.16 46.64 72.34
C ASP A 345 -36.48 47.27 72.83
N PRO A 346 -36.72 47.31 74.15
CA PRO A 346 -37.83 48.04 74.71
C PRO A 346 -37.44 49.52 74.73
N ASP A 347 -37.91 50.26 73.74
CA ASP A 347 -38.61 51.51 74.00
C ASP A 347 -40.07 51.29 73.59
N GLU A 348 -40.77 50.52 74.45
CA GLU A 348 -42.15 50.74 74.92
C GLU A 348 -42.46 49.77 76.07
#